data_AF-A0A952NDR8-F1
#
_entry.id   AF-A0A952NDR8-F1
#
_cell.length_a   1.000
_cell.length_b   1.000
_cell.length_c   1.000
_cell.angle_alpha   90.00
_cell.angle_beta   90.00
_cell.angle_gamma   90.00
#
_symmetry.space_group_name_H-M   'P 1'
#
loop_
_entity.id
_entity.type
_entity.pdbx_description
1 polymer ?
#
loop_
_entity_poly.entity_id
_entity_poly.type
_entity_poly.pdbx_seq_one_letter_code
_entity_poly.pdbx_strand_id
1 'polypeptide(L)'
;METELFLFAPLCSLGRAAGSLRAPRPAFVPSVAKINTAVALKSNHCRPGRGPALAIPSNANEVNVKGTLLMLAFLLSAPAHASIEFCLNRAGLAADPLQRDQARMACLRHHRARLSFGSCLKIVKGLEYSIHSEEMRSYCLFQKNALKPSQCARAARSMEYGSNRDALLWSCLKRLNLTIERQECLQLGDLMTFSFNKNRASSYCLEEIRSVR
;
A
#
# COMPACT_ATOMS: atom_id res chain seq x y z
N MET A 1 18.81 41.25 5.48
CA MET A 1 18.11 40.22 6.28
C MET A 1 16.63 40.39 6.02
N GLU A 2 16.13 39.77 4.96
CA GLU A 2 14.69 39.67 4.68
C GLU A 2 14.48 38.30 4.01
N THR A 3 13.60 37.51 4.63
CA THR A 3 13.20 36.15 4.26
C THR A 3 11.90 36.22 3.47
N GLU A 4 11.89 35.74 2.23
CA GLU A 4 10.67 35.60 1.44
C GLU A 4 10.40 34.10 1.15
N LEU A 5 9.21 33.68 1.59
CA LEU A 5 8.62 32.35 1.45
C LEU A 5 8.25 32.07 -0.01
N PHE A 6 8.70 30.93 -0.54
CA PHE A 6 8.14 30.36 -1.77
C PHE A 6 6.94 29.45 -1.45
N LEU A 7 5.74 29.94 -1.74
CA LEU A 7 4.51 29.14 -1.88
C LEU A 7 4.43 28.59 -3.32
N PHE A 8 4.54 27.27 -3.46
CA PHE A 8 4.21 26.56 -4.69
C PHE A 8 2.72 26.16 -4.67
N ALA A 9 1.96 26.65 -5.65
CA ALA A 9 0.70 26.07 -6.08
C ALA A 9 0.80 25.82 -7.60
N PRO A 10 0.56 24.59 -8.11
CA PRO A 10 0.53 24.34 -9.55
C PRO A 10 -0.82 24.70 -10.15
N LEU A 11 -0.75 25.51 -11.21
CA LEU A 11 -1.83 25.86 -12.12
C LEU A 11 -2.31 24.65 -12.93
N CYS A 12 -3.63 24.50 -13.05
CA CYS A 12 -4.28 23.66 -14.06
C CYS A 12 -4.17 24.30 -15.45
N SER A 13 -3.65 23.57 -16.45
CA SER A 13 -3.64 24.01 -17.85
C SER A 13 -4.83 23.44 -18.63
N LEU A 14 -5.60 24.35 -19.23
CA LEU A 14 -6.58 24.13 -20.31
C LEU A 14 -5.85 23.93 -21.66
N GLY A 15 -6.41 23.08 -22.53
CA GLY A 15 -5.80 22.71 -23.81
C GLY A 15 -6.12 23.61 -25.01
N ARG A 16 -5.53 23.30 -26.18
CA ARG A 16 -6.11 23.54 -27.52
C ARG A 16 -5.31 22.92 -28.68
N ALA A 17 -6.06 22.24 -29.56
CA ALA A 17 -6.06 22.15 -31.03
C ALA A 17 -4.78 22.24 -31.91
N ALA A 18 -4.65 21.25 -32.80
CA ALA A 18 -4.34 21.30 -34.25
C ALA A 18 -4.41 19.84 -34.78
N GLY A 19 -4.76 19.46 -36.00
CA GLY A 19 -4.90 20.09 -37.31
C GLY A 19 -4.72 18.97 -38.35
N SER A 20 -5.57 18.95 -39.37
CA SER A 20 -5.74 17.92 -40.41
C SER A 20 -4.56 17.77 -41.39
N LEU A 21 -4.30 16.57 -41.94
CA LEU A 21 -4.30 16.30 -43.41
C LEU A 21 -3.80 14.89 -43.83
N ARG A 22 -4.70 14.18 -44.52
CA ARG A 22 -4.59 13.23 -45.67
C ARG A 22 -3.84 11.89 -45.62
N ALA A 23 -4.61 10.87 -46.05
CA ALA A 23 -4.25 9.49 -46.40
C ALA A 23 -3.66 9.35 -47.82
N PRO A 24 -3.27 8.13 -48.24
CA PRO A 24 -4.19 7.30 -49.01
C PRO A 24 -4.27 5.80 -48.62
N ARG A 25 -5.43 5.22 -48.94
CA ARG A 25 -5.88 3.79 -48.89
C ARG A 25 -5.61 3.11 -50.26
N PRO A 26 -6.02 1.83 -50.56
CA PRO A 26 -6.71 0.79 -49.75
C PRO A 26 -6.16 -0.66 -49.94
N ALA A 27 -6.60 -1.59 -49.08
CA ALA A 27 -7.09 -2.90 -49.54
C ALA A 27 -8.13 -3.44 -48.53
N PHE A 28 -9.18 -4.05 -49.08
CA PHE A 28 -10.50 -4.37 -48.52
C PHE A 28 -10.57 -5.85 -48.14
N VAL A 29 -11.25 -6.25 -47.04
CA VAL A 29 -12.29 -7.32 -46.96
C VAL A 29 -12.97 -7.22 -45.56
N PRO A 30 -14.32 -7.38 -45.42
CA PRO A 30 -15.09 -7.06 -44.22
C PRO A 30 -15.48 -8.29 -43.38
N SER A 31 -15.71 -8.13 -42.07
CA SER A 31 -16.88 -8.71 -41.39
C SER A 31 -16.99 -8.45 -39.89
N VAL A 32 -18.23 -8.07 -39.53
CA VAL A 32 -19.00 -8.44 -38.33
C VAL A 32 -18.86 -7.60 -37.04
N ALA A 33 -20.06 -7.29 -36.53
CA ALA A 33 -20.45 -6.85 -35.19
C ALA A 33 -20.38 -5.35 -34.85
N LYS A 34 -21.50 -4.68 -35.17
CA LYS A 34 -22.10 -3.63 -34.34
C LYS A 34 -22.30 -4.16 -32.92
N ILE A 35 -21.67 -3.53 -31.93
CA ILE A 35 -22.24 -3.39 -30.58
C ILE A 35 -22.01 -1.95 -30.12
N ASN A 36 -23.10 -1.19 -30.13
CA ASN A 36 -23.24 0.05 -29.36
C ASN A 36 -23.34 -0.33 -27.89
N THR A 37 -22.47 0.19 -27.03
CA THR A 37 -22.87 0.92 -25.82
C THR A 37 -21.63 1.46 -25.11
N ALA A 38 -21.48 2.78 -25.16
CA ALA A 38 -20.58 3.51 -24.28
C ALA A 38 -21.10 3.37 -22.84
N VAL A 39 -20.41 2.56 -22.03
CA VAL A 39 -20.56 2.58 -20.58
C VAL A 39 -19.81 3.80 -20.07
N ALA A 40 -20.56 4.86 -19.79
CA ALA A 40 -20.06 6.00 -19.02
C ALA A 40 -19.90 5.57 -17.56
N LEU A 41 -18.74 5.02 -17.21
CA LEU A 41 -18.31 4.90 -15.82
C LEU A 41 -17.97 6.31 -15.31
N LYS A 42 -18.95 6.94 -14.65
CA LYS A 42 -18.72 8.10 -13.79
C LYS A 42 -17.74 7.68 -12.70
N SER A 43 -16.52 8.20 -12.79
CA SER A 43 -15.54 8.22 -11.71
C SER A 43 -16.12 9.00 -10.52
N ASN A 44 -16.57 8.29 -9.50
CA ASN A 44 -16.88 8.89 -8.21
C ASN A 44 -15.58 9.01 -7.42
N HIS A 45 -15.00 10.21 -7.48
CA HIS A 45 -13.97 10.62 -6.54
C HIS A 45 -14.49 10.51 -5.11
N CYS A 46 -13.69 9.86 -4.26
CA CYS A 46 -13.80 9.95 -2.81
C CYS A 46 -13.73 11.42 -2.40
N ARG A 47 -14.88 11.96 -1.97
CA ARG A 47 -14.99 13.24 -1.27
C ARG A 47 -14.86 12.92 0.22
N PRO A 48 -13.92 13.50 0.99
CA PRO A 48 -14.11 13.55 2.42
C PRO A 48 -15.34 14.42 2.67
N GLY A 49 -16.39 13.82 3.22
CA GLY A 49 -17.61 14.52 3.60
C GLY A 49 -17.26 15.63 4.58
N ARG A 50 -17.43 16.89 4.16
CA ARG A 50 -17.70 17.99 5.09
C ARG A 50 -18.99 17.62 5.80
N GLY A 51 -18.90 17.33 7.09
CA GLY A 51 -20.05 17.38 7.99
C GLY A 51 -20.72 18.76 7.92
N PRO A 52 -21.98 18.86 8.36
CA PRO A 52 -22.75 20.09 8.26
C PRO A 52 -22.04 21.24 8.97
N ALA A 53 -21.96 22.38 8.29
CA ALA A 53 -21.50 23.63 8.89
C ALA A 53 -22.46 23.98 10.03
N LEU A 54 -21.97 23.90 11.27
CA LEU A 54 -22.63 24.48 12.42
C LEU A 54 -22.68 25.99 12.22
N ALA A 55 -23.88 26.49 11.95
CA ALA A 55 -24.18 27.91 12.04
C ALA A 55 -23.95 28.34 13.50
N ILE A 56 -23.07 29.32 13.70
CA ILE A 56 -22.87 29.99 14.98
C ILE A 56 -23.84 31.18 15.00
N PRO A 57 -24.92 31.17 15.79
CA PRO A 57 -25.63 32.41 16.08
C PRO A 57 -24.76 33.24 17.03
N SER A 58 -24.23 34.34 16.50
CA SER A 58 -23.67 35.42 17.31
C SER A 58 -24.82 36.17 17.96
N ASN A 59 -25.10 35.88 19.22
CA ASN A 59 -25.80 36.79 20.12
C ASN A 59 -25.19 36.64 21.51
N ALA A 60 -24.43 37.67 21.87
CA ALA A 60 -23.94 37.88 23.21
C ALA A 60 -25.13 38.08 24.15
N ASN A 61 -25.22 37.28 25.20
CA ASN A 61 -25.61 37.71 26.55
C ASN A 61 -25.40 36.57 27.56
N GLU A 62 -24.83 36.97 28.70
CA GLU A 62 -24.71 36.26 29.98
C GLU A 62 -23.91 34.95 30.03
N VAL A 63 -22.66 35.11 30.47
CA VAL A 63 -21.72 34.02 30.80
C VAL A 63 -22.17 33.32 32.09
N ASN A 64 -22.87 32.19 31.95
CA ASN A 64 -23.08 31.24 33.04
C ASN A 64 -21.92 30.23 33.08
N VAL A 65 -21.04 30.39 34.07
CA VAL A 65 -19.75 29.68 34.25
C VAL A 65 -19.89 28.15 34.45
N LYS A 66 -21.11 27.60 34.48
CA LYS A 66 -21.36 26.16 34.59
C LYS A 66 -21.35 25.39 33.25
N GLY A 67 -21.31 26.08 32.11
CA GLY A 67 -21.37 25.46 30.77
C GLY A 67 -20.03 25.02 30.16
N THR A 68 -18.90 25.48 30.71
CA THR A 68 -17.59 25.36 30.05
C THR A 68 -16.84 24.07 30.36
N LEU A 69 -17.39 23.19 31.20
CA LEU A 69 -16.76 21.90 31.57
C LEU A 69 -17.13 20.73 30.64
N LEU A 70 -18.21 20.85 29.84
CA LEU A 70 -18.77 19.72 29.08
C LEU A 70 -18.13 19.51 27.70
N MET A 71 -17.40 20.48 27.17
CA MET A 71 -16.71 20.37 25.88
C MET A 71 -15.29 19.79 25.98
N LEU A 72 -14.69 19.72 27.17
CA LEU A 72 -13.39 19.05 27.36
C LEU A 72 -13.50 17.52 27.50
N ALA A 73 -14.68 16.98 27.82
CA ALA A 73 -14.87 15.53 27.97
C ALA A 73 -14.88 14.77 26.63
N PHE A 74 -15.18 15.44 25.51
CA PHE A 74 -15.17 14.82 24.18
C PHE A 74 -13.79 14.75 23.52
N LEU A 75 -12.78 15.43 24.07
CA LEU A 75 -11.39 15.39 23.57
C LEU A 75 -10.54 14.26 24.21
N LEU A 76 -11.09 13.53 25.18
CA LEU A 76 -10.38 12.49 25.93
C LEU A 76 -10.91 11.06 25.72
N SER A 77 -11.83 10.84 24.77
CA SER A 77 -12.14 9.47 24.33
C SER A 77 -11.04 8.96 23.40
N ALA A 78 -9.83 8.82 23.93
CA ALA A 78 -8.81 8.01 23.30
C ALA A 78 -9.42 6.62 23.09
N PRO A 79 -9.49 6.08 21.86
CA PRO A 79 -9.97 4.73 21.66
C PRO A 79 -9.11 3.83 22.53
N ALA A 80 -9.74 3.14 23.48
CA ALA A 80 -9.08 2.08 24.23
C ALA A 80 -8.36 1.21 23.21
N HIS A 81 -7.03 1.12 23.33
CA HIS A 81 -6.21 0.38 22.37
C HIS A 81 -6.59 -1.09 22.49
N ALA A 82 -7.59 -1.51 21.71
CA ALA A 82 -8.04 -2.88 21.67
C ALA A 82 -6.83 -3.77 21.36
N SER A 83 -6.72 -4.91 22.02
CA SER A 83 -5.64 -5.84 21.72
C SER A 83 -5.76 -6.32 20.27
N ILE A 84 -4.62 -6.69 19.66
CA ILE A 84 -4.65 -7.25 18.30
C ILE A 84 -5.54 -8.51 18.24
N GLU A 85 -5.54 -9.33 19.29
CA GLU A 85 -6.39 -10.52 19.40
C GLU A 85 -7.87 -10.16 19.35
N PHE A 86 -8.29 -9.13 20.10
CA PHE A 86 -9.67 -8.65 20.04
C PHE A 86 -10.03 -8.16 18.63
N CYS A 87 -9.14 -7.40 17.98
CA CYS A 87 -9.35 -6.94 16.62
C CYS A 87 -9.52 -8.11 15.64
N LEU A 88 -8.63 -9.10 15.71
CA LEU A 88 -8.67 -10.28 14.84
C LEU A 88 -9.91 -11.15 15.09
N ASN A 89 -10.30 -11.33 16.34
CA ASN A 89 -11.52 -12.06 16.71
C ASN A 89 -12.76 -11.37 16.13
N ARG A 90 -12.85 -10.04 16.25
CA ARG A 90 -13.94 -9.25 15.65
C ARG A 90 -13.93 -9.33 14.13
N ALA A 91 -12.75 -9.27 13.51
CA ALA A 91 -12.61 -9.42 12.06
C ALA A 91 -13.11 -10.78 11.57
N GLY A 92 -12.98 -11.84 12.38
CA GLY A 92 -13.51 -13.17 12.09
C GLY A 92 -15.04 -13.29 12.09
N LEU A 93 -15.76 -12.30 12.61
CA LEU A 93 -17.24 -12.32 12.66
C LEU A 93 -17.90 -11.89 11.36
N ALA A 94 -17.15 -11.35 10.39
CA ALA A 94 -17.72 -10.98 9.10
C ALA A 94 -18.19 -12.25 8.34
N ALA A 95 -19.37 -12.18 7.74
CA ALA A 95 -19.98 -13.32 7.06
C ALA A 95 -19.24 -13.69 5.77
N ASP A 96 -18.80 -12.68 5.02
CA ASP A 96 -18.14 -12.83 3.73
C ASP A 96 -16.61 -12.98 3.90
N PRO A 97 -15.97 -13.97 3.24
CA PRO A 97 -14.52 -14.14 3.19
C PRO A 97 -13.72 -12.87 2.92
N LEU A 98 -14.15 -12.06 1.94
CA LEU A 98 -13.42 -10.88 1.51
C LEU A 98 -13.44 -9.82 2.62
N GLN A 99 -14.60 -9.65 3.26
CA GLN A 99 -14.75 -8.75 4.40
C GLN A 99 -13.91 -9.19 5.60
N ARG A 100 -13.83 -10.50 5.90
CA ARG A 100 -12.97 -11.02 6.98
C ARG A 100 -11.51 -10.66 6.74
N ASP A 101 -11.02 -10.91 5.52
CA ASP A 101 -9.65 -10.59 5.16
C ASP A 101 -9.38 -9.08 5.22
N GLN A 102 -10.26 -8.26 4.65
CA GLN A 102 -10.15 -6.80 4.72
C GLN A 102 -10.07 -6.30 6.17
N ALA A 103 -10.91 -6.83 7.06
CA ALA A 103 -10.89 -6.50 8.47
C ALA A 103 -9.61 -6.96 9.17
N ARG A 104 -9.12 -8.18 8.88
CA ARG A 104 -7.83 -8.69 9.41
C ARG A 104 -6.65 -7.85 8.93
N MET A 105 -6.62 -7.46 7.66
CA MET A 105 -5.60 -6.57 7.11
C MET A 105 -5.64 -5.19 7.78
N ALA A 106 -6.84 -4.65 8.05
CA ALA A 106 -6.99 -3.40 8.79
C ALA A 106 -6.42 -3.53 10.21
N CYS A 107 -6.69 -4.65 10.91
CA CYS A 107 -6.10 -4.94 12.22
C CYS A 107 -4.57 -4.99 12.17
N LEU A 108 -4.00 -5.70 11.19
CA LEU A 108 -2.55 -5.79 10.99
C LEU A 108 -1.93 -4.41 10.76
N ARG A 109 -2.58 -3.57 9.95
CA ARG A 109 -2.12 -2.21 9.67
C ARG A 109 -2.19 -1.31 10.89
N HIS A 110 -3.26 -1.41 11.68
CA HIS A 110 -3.43 -0.62 12.90
C HIS A 110 -2.44 -1.02 14.00
N HIS A 111 -2.20 -2.32 14.18
CA HIS A 111 -1.30 -2.84 15.21
C HIS A 111 0.14 -3.03 14.73
N ARG A 112 0.50 -2.44 13.57
CA ARG A 112 1.79 -2.61 12.91
C ARG A 112 2.95 -2.52 13.89
N ALA A 113 3.10 -1.42 14.62
CA ALA A 113 4.26 -1.17 15.49
C ALA A 113 4.49 -2.26 16.57
N ARG A 114 3.45 -2.97 16.98
CA ARG A 114 3.49 -3.97 18.07
C ARG A 114 3.76 -5.38 17.58
N LEU A 115 3.70 -5.62 16.27
CA LEU A 115 3.87 -6.96 15.70
C LEU A 115 5.33 -7.30 15.43
N SER A 116 5.73 -8.52 15.80
CA SER A 116 6.94 -9.13 15.29
C SER A 116 6.70 -9.64 13.86
N PHE A 117 7.78 -9.73 13.07
CA PHE A 117 7.72 -10.31 11.72
C PHE A 117 7.08 -11.71 11.70
N GLY A 118 7.46 -12.57 12.65
CA GLY A 118 6.92 -13.92 12.76
C GLY A 118 5.43 -13.94 13.11
N SER A 119 5.01 -13.11 14.06
CA SER A 119 3.60 -12.96 14.44
C SER A 119 2.76 -12.43 13.27
N CYS A 120 3.29 -11.44 12.54
CA CYS A 120 2.64 -10.88 11.37
C CYS A 120 2.44 -11.96 10.28
N LEU A 121 3.49 -12.70 9.93
CA LEU A 121 3.38 -13.80 8.96
C LEU A 121 2.41 -14.89 9.37
N LYS A 122 2.32 -15.22 10.67
CA LYS A 122 1.38 -16.22 11.18
C LYS A 122 -0.08 -15.79 10.94
N ILE A 123 -0.40 -14.52 11.17
CA ILE A 123 -1.73 -13.97 10.92
C ILE A 123 -2.03 -13.95 9.42
N VAL A 124 -1.06 -13.50 8.62
CA VAL A 124 -1.20 -13.41 7.15
C VAL A 124 -1.45 -14.77 6.50
N LYS A 125 -0.85 -15.85 7.03
CA LYS A 125 -1.12 -17.22 6.59
C LYS A 125 -2.60 -17.62 6.77
N GLY A 126 -3.31 -17.00 7.70
CA GLY A 126 -4.73 -17.26 7.95
C GLY A 126 -5.69 -16.47 7.05
N LEU A 127 -5.21 -15.58 6.17
CA LEU A 127 -6.06 -14.90 5.20
C LEU A 127 -6.59 -15.90 4.18
N GLU A 128 -7.85 -15.72 3.80
CA GLU A 128 -8.59 -16.65 2.95
C GLU A 128 -8.24 -16.48 1.46
N TYR A 129 -7.96 -15.25 1.03
CA TYR A 129 -7.52 -14.96 -0.34
C TYR A 129 -6.00 -14.90 -0.43
N SER A 130 -5.44 -15.71 -1.34
CA SER A 130 -4.00 -15.77 -1.62
C SER A 130 -3.41 -14.40 -1.96
N ILE A 131 -4.09 -13.61 -2.80
CA ILE A 131 -3.67 -12.27 -3.21
C ILE A 131 -3.47 -11.34 -2.00
N HIS A 132 -4.42 -11.31 -1.07
CA HIS A 132 -4.29 -10.53 0.16
C HIS A 132 -3.17 -11.05 1.05
N SER A 133 -3.02 -12.38 1.12
CA SER A 133 -1.92 -13.00 1.86
C SER A 133 -0.55 -12.59 1.31
N GLU A 134 -0.39 -12.49 -0.01
CA GLU A 134 0.85 -12.11 -0.65
C GLU A 134 1.20 -10.63 -0.46
N GLU A 135 0.20 -9.75 -0.63
CA GLU A 135 0.34 -8.33 -0.33
C GLU A 135 0.83 -8.13 1.12
N MET A 136 0.18 -8.84 2.06
CA MET A 136 0.49 -8.68 3.47
C MET A 136 1.80 -9.35 3.89
N ARG A 137 2.30 -10.37 3.19
CA ARG A 137 3.65 -10.91 3.43
C ARG A 137 4.72 -9.85 3.17
N SER A 138 4.58 -9.10 2.08
CA SER A 138 5.46 -7.96 1.77
C SER A 138 5.34 -6.86 2.83
N TYR A 139 4.12 -6.58 3.26
CA TYR A 139 3.84 -5.62 4.34
C TYR A 139 4.54 -6.00 5.66
N CYS A 140 4.44 -7.26 6.07
CA CYS A 140 5.08 -7.77 7.29
C CYS A 140 6.61 -7.63 7.23
N LEU A 141 7.20 -7.85 6.05
CA LEU A 141 8.64 -7.84 5.88
C LEU A 141 9.24 -6.44 6.00
N PHE A 142 8.68 -5.46 5.28
CA PHE A 142 9.20 -4.09 5.23
C PHE A 142 8.70 -3.21 6.39
N GLN A 143 8.29 -3.86 7.49
CA GLN A 143 7.77 -3.19 8.66
C GLN A 143 8.86 -2.43 9.43
N LYS A 144 10.05 -3.02 9.55
CA LYS A 144 11.16 -2.52 10.39
C LYS A 144 12.36 -2.12 9.53
N ASN A 145 13.14 -1.16 10.03
CA ASN A 145 14.32 -0.64 9.33
C ASN A 145 15.44 -1.69 9.21
N ALA A 146 15.53 -2.61 10.16
CA ALA A 146 16.54 -3.67 10.16
C ALA A 146 16.00 -4.92 9.44
N LEU A 147 16.02 -4.88 8.10
CA LEU A 147 15.72 -6.04 7.27
C LEU A 147 16.89 -7.02 7.31
N LYS A 148 16.62 -8.33 7.43
CA LYS A 148 17.65 -9.37 7.38
C LYS A 148 17.48 -10.28 6.14
N PRO A 149 18.55 -10.77 5.51
CA PRO A 149 18.46 -11.70 4.38
C PRO A 149 17.61 -12.94 4.69
N SER A 150 17.74 -13.50 5.89
CA SER A 150 16.96 -14.66 6.33
C SER A 150 15.44 -14.39 6.41
N GLN A 151 15.03 -13.15 6.73
CA GLN A 151 13.62 -12.75 6.72
C GLN A 151 13.08 -12.65 5.30
N CYS A 152 13.88 -12.11 4.37
CA CYS A 152 13.57 -12.08 2.95
C CYS A 152 13.36 -13.49 2.39
N ALA A 153 14.29 -14.40 2.65
CA ALA A 153 14.18 -15.80 2.24
C ALA A 153 12.91 -16.45 2.80
N ARG A 154 12.61 -16.25 4.10
CA ARG A 154 11.41 -16.80 4.74
C ARG A 154 10.12 -16.26 4.13
N ALA A 155 10.03 -14.95 3.91
CA ALA A 155 8.85 -14.34 3.30
C ALA A 155 8.68 -14.82 1.84
N ALA A 156 9.76 -14.86 1.05
CA ALA A 156 9.74 -15.32 -0.34
C ALA A 156 9.26 -16.78 -0.46
N ARG A 157 9.78 -17.68 0.38
CA ARG A 157 9.34 -19.09 0.38
C ARG A 157 7.88 -19.27 0.77
N SER A 158 7.31 -18.32 1.50
CA SER A 158 5.88 -18.35 1.83
C SER A 158 4.99 -17.87 0.69
N MET A 159 5.54 -17.22 -0.34
CA MET A 159 4.78 -16.75 -1.51
C MET A 159 4.31 -17.93 -2.39
N GLU A 160 3.04 -17.91 -2.74
CA GLU A 160 2.36 -18.81 -3.67
C GLU A 160 2.71 -18.47 -5.13
N TYR A 161 2.66 -17.19 -5.52
CA TYR A 161 2.91 -16.81 -6.91
C TYR A 161 4.39 -16.46 -7.15
N GLY A 162 4.98 -17.11 -8.17
CA GLY A 162 6.39 -16.91 -8.52
C GLY A 162 6.74 -15.48 -8.91
N SER A 163 5.83 -14.76 -9.57
CA SER A 163 6.00 -13.35 -9.93
C SER A 163 6.12 -12.44 -8.71
N ASN A 164 5.26 -12.65 -7.71
CA ASN A 164 5.26 -11.87 -6.48
C ASN A 164 6.43 -12.24 -5.58
N ARG A 165 6.84 -13.52 -5.57
CA ARG A 165 8.07 -13.98 -4.93
C ARG A 165 9.30 -13.25 -5.48
N ASP A 166 9.46 -13.21 -6.80
CA ASP A 166 10.61 -12.59 -7.45
C ASP A 166 10.60 -11.07 -7.21
N ALA A 167 9.44 -10.43 -7.30
CA ALA A 167 9.29 -9.01 -6.99
C ALA A 167 9.66 -8.67 -5.54
N LEU A 168 9.29 -9.53 -4.58
CA LEU A 168 9.68 -9.40 -3.18
C LEU A 168 11.20 -9.54 -3.00
N LEU A 169 11.79 -10.58 -3.58
CA LEU A 169 13.24 -10.81 -3.52
C LEU A 169 14.01 -9.65 -4.12
N TRP A 170 13.50 -9.06 -5.21
CA TRP A 170 14.09 -7.86 -5.81
C TRP A 170 14.02 -6.63 -4.91
N SER A 171 12.90 -6.45 -4.23
CA SER A 171 12.75 -5.39 -3.24
C SER A 171 13.69 -5.60 -2.05
N CYS A 172 13.94 -6.85 -1.65
CA CYS A 172 14.91 -7.20 -0.62
C CYS A 172 16.34 -6.88 -1.02
N LEU A 173 16.79 -7.33 -2.19
CA LEU A 173 18.16 -7.10 -2.65
C LEU A 173 18.48 -5.61 -2.75
N LYS A 174 17.55 -4.80 -3.28
CA LYS A 174 17.73 -3.34 -3.34
C LYS A 174 17.82 -2.67 -1.97
N ARG A 175 17.03 -3.12 -0.99
CA ARG A 175 17.03 -2.54 0.36
C ARG A 175 18.23 -2.95 1.20
N LEU A 176 18.76 -4.15 0.92
CA LEU A 176 19.89 -4.71 1.64
C LEU A 176 21.24 -4.40 0.99
N ASN A 177 21.27 -3.64 -0.11
CA ASN A 177 22.46 -3.45 -0.95
C ASN A 177 23.71 -2.96 -0.21
N LEU A 178 23.53 -2.20 0.88
CA LEU A 178 24.63 -1.69 1.70
C LEU A 178 25.02 -2.60 2.88
N THR A 179 24.19 -3.59 3.20
CA THR A 179 24.33 -4.40 4.43
C THR A 179 24.47 -5.90 4.19
N ILE A 180 24.10 -6.39 3.01
CA ILE A 180 24.16 -7.82 2.67
C ILE A 180 25.55 -8.20 2.16
N GLU A 181 26.00 -9.39 2.55
CA GLU A 181 27.21 -9.96 1.96
C GLU A 181 26.92 -10.47 0.54
N ARG A 182 27.94 -10.47 -0.33
CA ARG A 182 27.82 -10.96 -1.70
C ARG A 182 27.25 -12.38 -1.76
N GLN A 183 27.72 -13.27 -0.87
CA GLN A 183 27.26 -14.66 -0.85
C GLN A 183 25.80 -14.78 -0.44
N GLU A 184 25.35 -14.02 0.56
CA GLU A 184 23.94 -13.98 0.95
C GLU A 184 23.06 -13.38 -0.15
N CYS A 185 23.56 -12.37 -0.88
CA CYS A 185 22.88 -11.80 -2.03
C CYS A 185 22.63 -12.86 -3.12
N LEU A 186 23.67 -13.62 -3.48
CA LEU A 186 23.57 -14.70 -4.46
C LEU A 186 22.57 -15.77 -4.01
N GLN A 187 22.62 -16.18 -2.73
CA GLN A 187 21.65 -17.13 -2.16
C GLN A 187 20.20 -16.62 -2.24
N LEU A 188 19.97 -15.32 -2.06
CA LEU A 188 18.64 -14.74 -2.25
C LEU A 188 18.23 -14.70 -3.73
N GLY A 189 19.16 -14.42 -4.63
CA GLY A 189 18.94 -14.50 -6.09
C GLY A 189 18.51 -15.89 -6.53
N ASP A 190 19.13 -16.94 -5.99
CA ASP A 190 18.80 -18.34 -6.32
C ASP A 190 17.38 -18.77 -5.93
N LEU A 191 16.76 -18.07 -4.96
CA LEU A 191 15.38 -18.30 -4.54
C LEU A 191 14.33 -17.75 -5.52
N MET A 192 14.75 -16.98 -6.53
CA MET A 192 13.84 -16.50 -7.57
C MET A 192 13.28 -17.68 -8.37
N THR A 193 12.13 -17.48 -8.98
CA THR A 193 11.38 -18.49 -9.69
C THR A 193 11.80 -18.51 -11.15
N PHE A 194 11.94 -17.35 -11.77
CA PHE A 194 12.25 -17.23 -13.19
C PHE A 194 13.76 -17.10 -13.43
N SER A 195 14.30 -17.89 -14.37
CA SER A 195 15.72 -17.90 -14.71
C SER A 195 16.27 -16.53 -15.12
N PHE A 196 15.48 -15.75 -15.86
CA PHE A 196 15.84 -14.37 -16.21
C PHE A 196 16.09 -13.51 -14.96
N ASN A 197 15.22 -13.62 -13.95
CA ASN A 197 15.37 -12.87 -12.70
C ASN A 197 16.57 -13.38 -11.89
N LYS A 198 16.80 -14.71 -11.84
CA LYS A 198 17.99 -15.29 -11.22
C LYS A 198 19.28 -14.75 -11.82
N ASN A 199 19.41 -14.79 -13.15
CA ASN A 199 20.61 -14.32 -13.84
C ASN A 199 20.83 -12.83 -13.58
N ARG A 200 19.76 -12.03 -13.64
CA ARG A 200 19.80 -10.61 -13.31
C ARG A 200 20.22 -10.36 -11.86
N ALA A 201 19.74 -11.18 -10.93
CA ALA A 201 20.14 -11.13 -9.53
C ALA A 201 21.60 -11.46 -9.32
N SER A 202 22.10 -12.50 -9.99
CA SER A 202 23.51 -12.86 -9.94
C SER A 202 24.40 -11.72 -10.43
N SER A 203 24.11 -11.12 -11.58
CA SER A 203 24.83 -9.94 -12.09
C SER A 203 24.79 -8.79 -11.10
N TYR A 204 23.61 -8.45 -10.58
CA TYR A 204 23.45 -7.40 -9.57
C TYR A 204 24.29 -7.66 -8.31
N CYS A 205 24.30 -8.89 -7.80
CA CYS A 205 25.08 -9.25 -6.61
C CYS A 205 26.59 -9.17 -6.84
N LEU A 206 27.07 -9.47 -8.05
CA LEU A 206 28.49 -9.42 -8.39
C LEU A 206 28.98 -7.99 -8.63
N GLU A 207 28.15 -7.15 -9.23
CA GLU A 207 28.49 -5.79 -9.67
C GLU A 207 28.25 -4.74 -8.58
N GLU A 208 27.11 -4.79 -7.89
CA GLU A 208 26.63 -3.71 -7.02
C GLU A 208 26.92 -3.95 -5.54
N ILE A 209 26.98 -5.23 -5.11
CA ILE A 209 27.25 -5.56 -3.71
C ILE A 209 28.76 -5.51 -3.46
N ARG A 210 29.14 -4.49 -2.69
CA ARG A 210 30.51 -4.33 -2.23
C ARG A 210 30.87 -5.54 -1.35
N SER A 211 31.97 -6.18 -1.67
CA SER A 211 32.63 -7.10 -0.75
C SER A 211 33.02 -6.30 0.48
N VAL A 212 32.26 -6.43 1.57
CA VAL A 212 32.74 -6.01 2.88
C VAL A 212 33.95 -6.90 3.16
N ARG A 213 35.14 -6.30 3.17
CA ARG A 213 36.40 -6.99 3.50
C ARG A 213 36.54 -7.12 5.00
#